data_AF-A0A7K3DSM6-F1
#
_entry.id   AF-A0A7K3DSM6-F1
#
_cell.length_a   1.000
_cell.length_b   1.000
_cell.length_c   1.000
_cell.angle_alpha   90.00
_cell.angle_beta   90.00
_cell.angle_gamma   90.00
#
_symmetry.space_group_name_H-M   'P 1'
#
loop_
_entity.id
_entity.type
_entity.pdbx_description
1 polymer ?
#
loop_
_entity_poly.entity_id
_entity_poly.type
_entity_poly.pdbx_seq_one_letter_code
_entity_poly.pdbx_strand_id
1 'polypeptide(L)'
;PFDSGDAHDVPLPSLAQGAAPAALLASRLSASARATLRFAVTLGGEIPHQAHLPALVGDTHADAALAELVSCALVTPVGSHYRLASDVRTQLVAAGYDEDGAEHARTAALHYAWWAGHPSVGPERVAAESDAVLAALGALVPMTTPPAEGESSPTVELARAAAPAFASGLAWSAWERALRSGQEAARLAGDVPEEAYFHHELGILALLGGQLDRARAELEASIGLR
;
A
#
# COMPACT_ATOMS: atom_id res chain seq x y z
N PRO A 1 -30.18 35.25 -35.96
CA PRO A 1 -29.13 35.72 -35.03
C PRO A 1 -28.93 34.66 -33.94
N PHE A 2 -27.88 33.84 -34.07
CA PHE A 2 -27.52 32.88 -33.05
C PHE A 2 -26.62 33.59 -32.05
N ASP A 3 -27.11 33.70 -30.82
CA ASP A 3 -26.37 34.24 -29.69
C ASP A 3 -25.26 33.25 -29.32
N SER A 4 -24.03 33.60 -29.68
CA SER A 4 -22.82 32.85 -29.31
C SER A 4 -22.49 33.17 -27.86
N GLY A 5 -23.22 32.55 -26.95
CA GLY A 5 -22.98 32.64 -25.51
C GLY A 5 -21.59 32.09 -25.16
N ASP A 6 -20.80 32.93 -24.48
CA ASP A 6 -19.54 32.68 -23.77
C ASP A 6 -19.02 31.24 -23.85
N ALA A 7 -18.29 30.95 -24.93
CA ALA A 7 -17.25 29.93 -24.86
C ALA A 7 -16.19 30.49 -23.91
N HIS A 8 -16.22 30.07 -22.64
CA HIS A 8 -15.13 30.34 -21.71
C HIS A 8 -13.82 30.01 -22.41
N ASP A 9 -13.02 31.05 -22.65
CA ASP A 9 -11.73 30.99 -23.32
C ASP A 9 -10.76 30.25 -22.39
N VAL A 10 -10.85 28.92 -22.38
CA VAL A 10 -9.94 28.06 -21.61
C VAL A 10 -8.61 28.12 -22.34
N PRO A 11 -7.57 28.73 -21.74
CA PRO A 11 -6.29 28.88 -22.41
C PRO A 11 -5.74 27.50 -22.78
N LEU A 12 -5.15 27.39 -23.97
CA LEU A 12 -4.47 26.17 -24.37
C LEU A 12 -3.37 25.83 -23.37
N PRO A 13 -3.18 24.53 -23.06
CA PRO A 13 -2.16 24.11 -22.10
C PRO A 13 -0.77 24.53 -22.57
N SER A 14 0.09 24.93 -21.62
CA SER A 14 1.49 25.23 -21.88
C SER A 14 2.26 23.97 -22.31
N LEU A 15 3.42 24.13 -22.94
CA LEU A 15 4.30 22.99 -23.28
C LEU A 15 4.67 22.14 -22.05
N ALA A 16 4.85 22.78 -20.90
CA ALA A 16 5.09 22.08 -19.63
C ALA A 16 3.87 21.26 -19.18
N GLN A 17 2.64 21.78 -19.36
CA GLN A 17 1.40 21.05 -19.10
C GLN A 17 1.17 19.91 -20.10
N GLY A 18 1.60 20.06 -21.35
CA GLY A 18 1.59 18.99 -22.35
C GLY A 18 2.62 17.89 -22.07
N ALA A 19 3.74 18.21 -21.43
CA ALA A 19 4.78 17.27 -21.03
C ALA A 19 4.49 16.55 -19.70
N ALA A 20 3.65 17.14 -18.84
CA ALA A 20 3.26 16.58 -17.55
C ALA A 20 1.73 16.72 -17.28
N PRO A 21 0.87 16.03 -18.06
CA PRO A 21 -0.57 16.20 -18.00
C PRO A 21 -1.21 15.73 -16.69
N ALA A 22 -0.56 14.83 -15.94
CA ALA A 22 -1.16 14.21 -14.76
C ALA A 22 -1.54 15.22 -13.68
N ALA A 23 -0.70 16.24 -13.42
CA ALA A 23 -0.98 17.26 -12.42
C ALA A 23 -2.21 18.12 -12.79
N LEU A 24 -2.35 18.45 -14.08
CA LEU A 24 -3.49 19.21 -14.59
C LEU A 24 -4.79 18.38 -14.57
N LEU A 25 -4.71 17.10 -14.91
CA LEU A 25 -5.84 16.18 -14.80
C LEU A 25 -6.26 16.02 -13.34
N ALA A 26 -5.29 15.80 -12.45
CA ALA A 26 -5.52 15.62 -11.02
C ALA A 26 -6.17 16.85 -10.35
N SER A 27 -5.83 18.07 -10.78
CA SER A 27 -6.42 19.29 -10.23
C SER A 27 -7.92 19.43 -10.51
N ARG A 28 -8.43 18.76 -11.55
CA ARG A 28 -9.85 18.76 -11.92
C ARG A 28 -10.66 17.64 -11.27
N LEU A 29 -10.01 16.71 -10.59
CA LEU A 29 -10.68 15.59 -9.94
C LEU A 29 -11.50 16.04 -8.72
N SER A 30 -12.34 15.16 -8.21
CA SER A 30 -12.93 15.29 -6.88
C SER A 30 -11.85 15.30 -5.78
N ALA A 31 -12.23 15.77 -4.59
CA ALA A 31 -11.33 15.74 -3.43
C ALA A 31 -10.93 14.29 -3.08
N SER A 32 -11.86 13.36 -3.15
CA SER A 32 -11.67 11.96 -2.80
C SER A 32 -10.76 11.24 -3.80
N ALA A 33 -10.86 11.57 -5.10
CA ALA A 33 -9.93 11.09 -6.11
C ALA A 33 -8.51 11.69 -5.98
N ARG A 34 -8.38 12.97 -5.63
CA ARG A 34 -7.05 13.54 -5.31
C ARG A 34 -6.43 12.89 -4.07
N ALA A 35 -7.21 12.64 -3.02
CA ALA A 35 -6.73 11.94 -1.82
C ALA A 35 -6.31 10.50 -2.17
N THR A 36 -7.08 9.80 -3.02
CA THR A 36 -6.70 8.48 -3.55
C THR A 36 -5.37 8.52 -4.29
N LEU A 37 -5.09 9.58 -5.07
CA LEU A 37 -3.79 9.75 -5.72
C LEU A 37 -2.64 9.96 -4.73
N ARG A 38 -2.85 10.63 -3.59
CA ARG A 38 -1.83 10.78 -2.53
C ARG A 38 -1.48 9.43 -1.91
N PHE A 39 -2.48 8.61 -1.61
CA PHE A 39 -2.27 7.21 -1.22
C PHE A 39 -1.53 6.43 -2.30
N ALA A 40 -1.96 6.53 -3.57
CA ALA A 40 -1.33 5.83 -4.67
C ALA A 40 0.16 6.18 -4.83
N VAL A 41 0.51 7.46 -4.76
CA VAL A 41 1.91 7.93 -4.81
C VAL A 41 2.72 7.33 -3.67
N THR A 42 2.17 7.36 -2.45
CA THR A 42 2.78 6.79 -1.24
C THR A 42 3.00 5.28 -1.38
N LEU A 43 2.04 4.57 -1.97
CA LEU A 43 2.06 3.13 -2.21
C LEU A 43 2.82 2.75 -3.51
N GLY A 44 3.74 3.60 -3.96
CA GLY A 44 4.59 3.31 -5.12
C GLY A 44 3.82 3.19 -6.45
N GLY A 45 2.61 3.70 -6.50
CA GLY A 45 1.68 3.67 -7.63
C GLY A 45 0.60 2.60 -7.55
N GLU A 46 0.53 1.79 -6.48
CA GLU A 46 -0.57 0.83 -6.30
C GLU A 46 -1.87 1.56 -5.92
N ILE A 47 -3.00 1.15 -6.50
CA ILE A 47 -4.33 1.69 -6.15
C ILE A 47 -5.05 0.71 -5.24
N PRO A 48 -5.33 1.07 -3.96
CA PRO A 48 -6.20 0.28 -3.10
C PRO A 48 -7.52 -0.05 -3.78
N HIS A 49 -8.03 -1.27 -3.59
CA HIS A 49 -9.34 -1.62 -4.12
C HIS A 49 -10.42 -0.63 -3.62
N GLN A 50 -11.39 -0.30 -4.47
CA GLN A 50 -12.39 0.75 -4.21
C GLN A 50 -13.14 0.58 -2.87
N ALA A 51 -13.29 -0.66 -2.40
CA ALA A 51 -13.92 -0.97 -1.11
C ALA A 51 -13.13 -0.46 0.12
N HIS A 52 -11.85 -0.15 -0.03
CA HIS A 52 -10.99 0.39 1.02
C HIS A 52 -10.91 1.91 1.02
N LEU A 53 -11.21 2.54 -0.12
CA LEU A 53 -11.05 3.99 -0.28
C LEU A 53 -11.84 4.81 0.73
N PRO A 54 -13.09 4.46 1.11
CA PRO A 54 -13.82 5.22 2.11
C PRO A 54 -13.13 5.32 3.47
N ALA A 55 -12.52 4.22 3.92
CA ALA A 55 -11.81 4.19 5.20
C ALA A 55 -10.45 4.90 5.12
N LEU A 56 -9.73 4.75 4.01
CA LEU A 56 -8.43 5.38 3.79
C LEU A 56 -8.54 6.90 3.62
N VAL A 57 -9.51 7.35 2.83
CA VAL A 57 -9.69 8.77 2.46
C VAL A 57 -10.54 9.53 3.49
N GLY A 58 -11.35 8.83 4.30
CA GLY A 58 -12.25 9.47 5.26
C GLY A 58 -13.52 10.06 4.63
N ASP A 59 -13.94 9.55 3.47
CA ASP A 59 -15.16 9.96 2.76
C ASP A 59 -15.96 8.73 2.32
N THR A 60 -17.22 8.65 2.74
CA THR A 60 -18.11 7.53 2.44
C THR A 60 -18.35 7.28 0.94
N HIS A 61 -18.13 8.29 0.10
CA HIS A 61 -18.31 8.21 -1.36
C HIS A 61 -16.99 8.02 -2.13
N ALA A 62 -15.88 7.78 -1.43
CA ALA A 62 -14.57 7.60 -2.07
C ALA A 62 -14.47 6.31 -2.91
N ASP A 63 -15.46 5.40 -2.83
CA ASP A 63 -15.56 4.24 -3.71
C ASP A 63 -15.73 4.64 -5.19
N ALA A 64 -16.30 5.82 -5.47
CA ALA A 64 -16.41 6.36 -6.82
C ALA A 64 -15.09 6.91 -7.40
N ALA A 65 -14.07 7.13 -6.55
CA ALA A 65 -12.81 7.76 -6.96
C ALA A 65 -12.07 6.96 -8.05
N LEU A 66 -12.08 5.63 -7.96
CA LEU A 66 -11.40 4.78 -8.94
C LEU A 66 -11.97 4.97 -10.35
N ALA A 67 -13.30 5.05 -10.49
CA ALA A 67 -13.95 5.28 -11.78
C ALA A 67 -13.54 6.63 -12.38
N GLU A 68 -13.38 7.65 -11.54
CA GLU A 68 -12.91 8.96 -11.95
C GLU A 68 -11.46 8.91 -12.48
N LEU A 69 -10.56 8.24 -11.75
CA LEU A 69 -9.16 8.06 -12.17
C LEU A 69 -9.04 7.31 -13.50
N VAL A 70 -9.87 6.28 -13.70
CA VAL A 70 -9.96 5.53 -14.96
C VAL A 70 -10.45 6.44 -16.09
N SER A 71 -11.48 7.26 -15.84
CA SER A 71 -12.02 8.19 -16.86
C SER A 71 -11.01 9.23 -17.33
N CYS A 72 -10.07 9.60 -16.46
CA CYS A 72 -8.97 10.51 -16.75
C CYS A 72 -7.68 9.80 -17.23
N ALA A 73 -7.72 8.48 -17.43
CA ALA A 73 -6.57 7.66 -17.84
C ALA A 73 -5.32 7.82 -16.94
N LEU A 74 -5.52 8.12 -15.65
CA LEU A 74 -4.44 8.27 -14.67
C LEU A 74 -3.97 6.92 -14.11
N VAL A 75 -4.77 5.88 -14.32
CA VAL A 75 -4.51 4.51 -13.86
C VAL A 75 -4.64 3.51 -15.01
N THR A 76 -3.96 2.39 -14.87
CA THR A 76 -3.94 1.26 -15.80
C THR A 76 -4.27 -0.02 -15.04
N PRO A 77 -5.09 -0.92 -15.61
CA PRO A 77 -5.36 -2.21 -15.00
C PRO A 77 -4.10 -3.10 -14.99
N VAL A 78 -3.91 -3.85 -13.91
CA VAL A 78 -2.87 -4.87 -13.74
C VAL A 78 -3.53 -6.08 -13.07
N GLY A 79 -3.87 -7.09 -13.87
CA GLY A 79 -4.70 -8.20 -13.40
C GLY A 79 -6.08 -7.71 -12.93
N SER A 80 -6.43 -7.98 -11.67
CA SER A 80 -7.65 -7.51 -11.00
C SER A 80 -7.51 -6.14 -10.33
N HIS A 81 -6.32 -5.53 -10.37
CA HIS A 81 -5.99 -4.30 -9.65
C HIS A 81 -5.72 -3.14 -10.61
N TYR A 82 -5.48 -1.96 -10.05
CA TYR A 82 -5.11 -0.78 -10.80
C TYR A 82 -3.81 -0.23 -10.25
N ARG A 83 -2.99 0.33 -11.14
CA ARG A 83 -1.80 1.09 -10.79
C ARG A 83 -1.81 2.43 -11.50
N LEU A 84 -1.11 3.42 -10.96
CA LEU A 84 -0.83 4.66 -11.69
C LEU A 84 -0.19 4.32 -13.04
N ALA A 85 -0.65 5.00 -14.09
CA ALA A 85 -0.08 4.84 -15.42
C ALA A 85 1.40 5.27 -15.46
N SER A 86 2.11 4.87 -16.53
CA SER A 86 3.51 5.23 -16.71
C SER A 86 3.72 6.74 -16.50
N ASP A 87 4.78 7.09 -15.78
CA ASP A 87 5.20 8.46 -15.49
C ASP A 87 4.23 9.33 -14.67
N VAL A 88 2.98 8.91 -14.47
CA VAL A 88 1.99 9.62 -13.65
C VAL A 88 2.50 9.80 -12.23
N ARG A 89 3.08 8.77 -11.62
CA ARG A 89 3.65 8.88 -10.27
C ARG A 89 4.71 9.98 -10.19
N THR A 90 5.65 10.00 -11.13
CA THR A 90 6.73 10.99 -11.18
C THR A 90 6.18 12.41 -11.31
N GLN A 91 5.16 12.61 -12.16
CA GLN A 91 4.52 13.91 -12.34
C GLN A 91 3.74 14.35 -11.09
N LEU A 92 3.07 13.44 -10.40
CA LEU A 92 2.33 13.74 -9.17
C LEU A 92 3.27 14.05 -8.00
N VAL A 93 4.39 13.34 -7.87
CA VAL A 93 5.47 13.67 -6.91
C VAL A 93 6.01 15.07 -7.19
N ALA A 94 6.30 15.40 -8.46
CA ALA A 94 6.73 16.74 -8.84
C ALA A 94 5.67 17.84 -8.54
N ALA A 95 4.41 17.44 -8.34
CA ALA A 95 3.30 18.31 -7.96
C ALA A 95 2.96 18.25 -6.45
N GLY A 96 3.79 17.63 -5.61
CA GLY A 96 3.63 17.60 -4.15
C GLY A 96 2.60 16.59 -3.62
N TYR A 97 2.27 15.56 -4.39
CA TYR A 97 1.36 14.50 -3.90
C TYR A 97 2.01 13.56 -2.86
N ASP A 98 3.30 13.68 -2.60
CA ASP A 98 4.08 12.92 -1.63
C ASP A 98 4.37 13.67 -0.31
N GLU A 99 3.98 14.94 -0.19
CA GLU A 99 4.28 15.80 0.99
C GLU A 99 3.86 15.16 2.32
N ASP A 100 2.74 14.43 2.34
CA ASP A 100 2.17 13.76 3.51
C ASP A 100 2.38 12.23 3.49
N GLY A 101 3.38 11.74 2.73
CA GLY A 101 3.55 10.31 2.45
C GLY A 101 3.69 9.44 3.70
N ALA A 102 4.36 9.94 4.76
CA ALA A 102 4.50 9.21 6.01
C ALA A 102 3.15 8.98 6.73
N GLU A 103 2.29 10.01 6.75
CA GLU A 103 0.95 9.91 7.35
C GLU A 103 0.06 8.97 6.55
N HIS A 104 0.07 9.09 5.21
CA HIS A 104 -0.70 8.20 4.33
C HIS A 104 -0.24 6.74 4.46
N ALA A 105 1.06 6.49 4.56
CA ALA A 105 1.60 5.15 4.76
C ALA A 105 1.13 4.57 6.11
N ARG A 106 1.19 5.36 7.18
CA ARG A 106 0.72 4.95 8.51
C ARG A 106 -0.78 4.66 8.51
N THR A 107 -1.59 5.53 7.91
CA THR A 107 -3.05 5.33 7.77
C THR A 107 -3.36 4.04 7.00
N ALA A 108 -2.65 3.79 5.90
CA ALA A 108 -2.80 2.54 5.15
C ALA A 108 -2.43 1.32 6.00
N ALA A 109 -1.34 1.37 6.78
CA ALA A 109 -0.99 0.26 7.66
C ALA A 109 -2.04 -0.03 8.71
N LEU A 110 -2.47 0.99 9.45
CA LEU A 110 -3.45 0.79 10.52
C LEU A 110 -4.76 0.23 9.97
N HIS A 111 -5.20 0.74 8.81
CA HIS A 111 -6.38 0.22 8.11
C HIS A 111 -6.20 -1.25 7.70
N TYR A 112 -5.11 -1.59 6.99
CA TYR A 112 -4.90 -2.95 6.52
C TYR A 112 -4.59 -3.95 7.64
N ALA A 113 -3.92 -3.52 8.71
CA ALA A 113 -3.67 -4.36 9.88
C ALA A 113 -4.99 -4.73 10.57
N TRP A 114 -5.85 -3.73 10.83
CA TRP A 114 -7.18 -3.94 11.37
C TRP A 114 -8.03 -4.84 10.47
N TRP A 115 -8.08 -4.54 9.17
CA TRP A 115 -8.91 -5.25 8.21
C TRP A 115 -8.45 -6.72 8.03
N ALA A 116 -7.15 -6.96 7.83
CA ALA A 116 -6.61 -8.30 7.64
C ALA A 116 -6.70 -9.15 8.92
N GLY A 117 -6.64 -8.51 10.10
CA GLY A 117 -6.81 -9.18 11.39
C GLY A 117 -8.27 -9.43 11.78
N HIS A 118 -9.24 -8.90 11.05
CA HIS A 118 -10.65 -8.99 11.43
C HIS A 118 -11.21 -10.40 11.13
N PRO A 119 -11.86 -11.11 12.11
CA PRO A 119 -12.29 -12.50 11.94
C PRO A 119 -13.28 -12.78 10.80
N SER A 120 -13.96 -11.75 10.27
CA SER A 120 -14.89 -11.87 9.14
C SER A 120 -14.22 -11.78 7.77
N VAL A 121 -12.92 -11.47 7.71
CA VAL A 121 -12.16 -11.34 6.47
C VAL A 121 -11.45 -12.66 6.21
N GLY A 122 -11.92 -13.39 5.19
CA GLY A 122 -11.32 -14.66 4.79
C GLY A 122 -9.93 -14.50 4.16
N PRO A 123 -9.04 -15.49 4.27
CA PRO A 123 -7.69 -15.46 3.72
C PRO A 123 -7.61 -15.10 2.23
N GLU A 124 -8.55 -15.58 1.43
CA GLU A 124 -8.61 -15.33 -0.01
C GLU A 124 -8.84 -13.85 -0.32
N ARG A 125 -9.60 -13.14 0.54
CA ARG A 125 -9.83 -11.70 0.41
C ARG A 125 -8.57 -10.92 0.74
N VAL A 126 -7.85 -11.31 1.80
CA VAL A 126 -6.56 -10.68 2.14
C VAL A 126 -5.53 -10.92 1.04
N ALA A 127 -5.45 -12.14 0.52
CA ALA A 127 -4.57 -12.51 -0.59
C ALA A 127 -4.85 -11.69 -1.86
N ALA A 128 -6.13 -11.42 -2.17
CA ALA A 128 -6.51 -10.56 -3.28
C ALA A 128 -5.96 -9.13 -3.11
N GLU A 129 -5.85 -8.61 -1.88
CA GLU A 129 -5.29 -7.27 -1.62
C GLU A 129 -3.77 -7.28 -1.36
N SER A 130 -3.08 -8.37 -1.72
CA SER A 130 -1.65 -8.52 -1.41
C SER A 130 -0.77 -7.40 -1.97
N ASP A 131 -1.04 -6.91 -3.19
CA ASP A 131 -0.24 -5.83 -3.79
C ASP A 131 -0.33 -4.52 -2.99
N ALA A 132 -1.54 -4.15 -2.54
CA ALA A 132 -1.74 -2.95 -1.73
C ALA A 132 -1.14 -3.09 -0.32
N VAL A 133 -1.28 -4.25 0.31
CA VAL A 133 -0.67 -4.55 1.63
C VAL A 133 0.86 -4.53 1.55
N LEU A 134 1.45 -5.16 0.52
CA LEU A 134 2.89 -5.17 0.32
C LEU A 134 3.43 -3.79 -0.05
N ALA A 135 2.66 -2.98 -0.80
CA ALA A 135 3.01 -1.60 -1.07
C ALA A 135 3.01 -0.75 0.21
N ALA A 136 2.05 -0.95 1.11
CA ALA A 136 2.01 -0.28 2.41
C ALA A 136 3.20 -0.67 3.30
N LEU A 137 3.52 -1.98 3.38
CA LEU A 137 4.73 -2.45 4.06
C LEU A 137 6.00 -1.85 3.46
N GLY A 138 6.12 -1.83 2.13
CA GLY A 138 7.27 -1.27 1.43
C GLY A 138 7.46 0.23 1.67
N ALA A 139 6.37 0.98 1.80
CA ALA A 139 6.40 2.39 2.16
C ALA A 139 6.85 2.62 3.61
N LEU A 140 6.44 1.74 4.53
CA LEU A 140 6.66 1.90 5.98
C LEU A 140 7.98 1.39 6.51
N VAL A 141 8.53 0.30 5.96
CA VAL A 141 9.78 -0.29 6.45
C VAL A 141 10.92 0.76 6.55
N PRO A 142 11.17 1.61 5.53
CA PRO A 142 12.22 2.64 5.63
C PRO A 142 11.99 3.70 6.71
N MET A 143 10.75 3.87 7.17
CA MET A 143 10.36 4.84 8.19
C MET A 143 10.22 4.21 9.58
N THR A 144 10.48 2.92 9.70
CA THR A 144 10.29 2.21 10.97
C THR A 144 11.38 2.62 11.96
N THR A 145 10.94 3.14 13.10
CA THR A 145 11.76 3.48 14.26
C THR A 145 11.21 2.78 15.49
N PRO A 146 11.99 2.64 16.58
CA PRO A 146 11.46 2.17 17.85
C PRO A 146 10.22 2.99 18.27
N PRO A 147 9.10 2.34 18.62
CA PRO A 147 7.89 3.03 19.04
C PRO A 147 8.09 3.71 20.40
N ALA A 148 7.18 4.61 20.76
CA ALA A 148 7.13 5.17 22.11
C ALA A 148 6.82 4.06 23.14
N GLU A 149 7.14 4.30 24.42
CA GLU A 149 6.85 3.34 25.48
C GLU A 149 5.36 2.95 25.50
N GLY A 150 5.08 1.65 25.35
CA GLY A 150 3.72 1.10 25.34
C GLY A 150 2.99 1.18 23.99
N GLU A 151 3.61 1.76 22.96
CA GLU A 151 3.10 1.72 21.58
C GLU A 151 3.69 0.54 20.80
N SER A 152 2.95 0.08 19.80
CA SER A 152 3.37 -0.97 18.87
C SER A 152 3.72 -0.35 17.51
N SER A 153 4.64 -0.97 16.78
CA SER A 153 5.04 -0.51 15.45
C SER A 153 3.95 -0.85 14.42
N PRO A 154 3.34 0.14 13.73
CA PRO A 154 2.31 -0.12 12.72
C PRO A 154 2.79 -1.03 11.58
N THR A 155 4.08 -0.98 11.25
CA THR A 155 4.70 -1.85 10.24
C THR A 155 4.70 -3.31 10.69
N VAL A 156 5.06 -3.55 11.96
CA VAL A 156 5.06 -4.88 12.58
C VAL A 156 3.64 -5.40 12.69
N GLU A 157 2.70 -4.59 13.18
CA GLU A 157 1.27 -4.94 13.27
C GLU A 157 0.68 -5.35 11.93
N LEU A 158 0.94 -4.58 10.86
CA LEU A 158 0.48 -4.91 9.52
C LEU A 158 1.04 -6.26 9.03
N ALA A 159 2.35 -6.47 9.15
CA ALA A 159 2.98 -7.71 8.74
C ALA A 159 2.43 -8.91 9.53
N ARG A 160 2.26 -8.73 10.85
CA ARG A 160 1.78 -9.74 11.78
C ARG A 160 0.32 -10.15 11.51
N ALA A 161 -0.52 -9.17 11.15
CA ALA A 161 -1.92 -9.40 10.80
C ALA A 161 -2.09 -10.07 9.43
N ALA A 162 -1.31 -9.64 8.42
CA ALA A 162 -1.49 -10.11 7.04
C ALA A 162 -0.82 -11.48 6.77
N ALA A 163 0.32 -11.78 7.40
CA ALA A 163 1.11 -12.96 7.06
C ALA A 163 0.35 -14.31 7.20
N PRO A 164 -0.41 -14.58 8.28
CA PRO A 164 -1.19 -15.82 8.40
C PRO A 164 -2.26 -15.99 7.32
N ALA A 165 -2.86 -14.87 6.90
CA ALA A 165 -3.87 -14.87 5.84
C ALA A 165 -3.24 -15.14 4.47
N PHE A 166 -2.05 -14.62 4.17
CA PHE A 166 -1.32 -14.97 2.95
C PHE A 166 -0.91 -16.44 2.92
N ALA A 167 -0.45 -16.99 4.05
CA ALA A 167 -0.15 -18.42 4.16
C ALA A 167 -1.39 -19.28 3.89
N SER A 168 -2.51 -18.95 4.56
CA SER A 168 -3.77 -19.70 4.46
C SER A 168 -4.43 -19.56 3.08
N GLY A 169 -4.28 -18.41 2.43
CA GLY A 169 -4.73 -18.13 1.07
C GLY A 169 -3.77 -18.62 -0.03
N LEU A 170 -2.70 -19.35 0.33
CA LEU A 170 -1.68 -19.88 -0.58
C LEU A 170 -0.96 -18.82 -1.43
N ALA A 171 -0.90 -17.57 -0.95
CA ALA A 171 -0.22 -16.46 -1.61
C ALA A 171 1.27 -16.47 -1.26
N TRP A 172 2.00 -17.51 -1.69
CA TRP A 172 3.38 -17.79 -1.29
C TRP A 172 4.36 -16.61 -1.39
N SER A 173 4.34 -15.88 -2.51
CA SER A 173 5.21 -14.73 -2.73
C SER A 173 4.85 -13.55 -1.81
N ALA A 174 3.55 -13.33 -1.57
CA ALA A 174 3.09 -12.30 -0.66
C ALA A 174 3.41 -12.66 0.79
N TRP A 175 3.26 -13.94 1.16
CA TRP A 175 3.64 -14.43 2.48
C TRP A 175 5.13 -14.21 2.73
N GLU A 176 6.02 -14.65 1.83
CA GLU A 176 7.47 -14.43 2.00
C GLU A 176 7.82 -12.94 2.14
N ARG A 177 7.27 -12.09 1.27
CA ARG A 177 7.57 -10.66 1.27
C ARG A 177 7.05 -9.98 2.55
N ALA A 178 5.85 -10.35 3.01
CA ALA A 178 5.30 -9.83 4.25
C ALA A 178 6.13 -10.26 5.46
N LEU A 179 6.57 -11.52 5.52
CA LEU A 179 7.44 -12.02 6.59
C LEU A 179 8.79 -11.30 6.63
N ARG A 180 9.42 -11.07 5.46
CA ARG A 180 10.70 -10.34 5.39
C ARG A 180 10.56 -8.88 5.80
N SER A 181 9.50 -8.20 5.34
CA SER A 181 9.20 -6.84 5.78
C SER A 181 8.93 -6.79 7.28
N GLY A 182 8.18 -7.76 7.82
CA GLY A 182 7.90 -7.87 9.25
C GLY A 182 9.16 -8.12 10.10
N GLN A 183 10.03 -9.03 9.67
CA GLN A 183 11.30 -9.33 10.33
C GLN A 183 12.20 -8.09 10.39
N GLU A 184 12.38 -7.39 9.25
CA GLU A 184 13.16 -6.15 9.21
C GLU A 184 12.52 -5.05 10.06
N ALA A 185 11.20 -4.90 10.01
CA ALA A 185 10.49 -3.91 10.81
C ALA A 185 10.60 -4.18 12.31
N ALA A 186 10.49 -5.45 12.74
CA ALA A 186 10.64 -5.84 14.13
C ALA A 186 12.06 -5.55 14.65
N ARG A 187 13.07 -5.87 13.83
CA ARG A 187 14.48 -5.55 14.11
C ARG A 187 14.71 -4.04 14.24
N LEU A 188 14.15 -3.22 13.33
CA LEU A 188 14.24 -1.76 13.39
C LEU A 188 13.49 -1.15 14.58
N ALA A 189 12.36 -1.76 14.97
CA ALA A 189 11.57 -1.35 16.12
C ALA A 189 12.15 -1.82 17.47
N GLY A 190 13.08 -2.76 17.47
CA GLY A 190 13.59 -3.42 18.68
C GLY A 190 12.61 -4.41 19.30
N ASP A 191 11.63 -4.88 18.53
CA ASP A 191 10.60 -5.84 18.97
C ASP A 191 11.10 -7.28 18.84
N VAL A 192 11.94 -7.69 19.80
CA VAL A 192 12.59 -9.01 19.81
C VAL A 192 11.59 -10.17 19.75
N PRO A 193 10.46 -10.16 20.50
CA PRO A 193 9.43 -11.20 20.38
C PRO A 193 8.86 -11.34 18.97
N GLU A 194 8.53 -10.23 18.30
CA GLU A 194 8.00 -10.28 16.93
C GLU A 194 9.08 -10.64 15.91
N GLU A 195 10.33 -10.21 16.10
CA GLU A 195 11.46 -10.65 15.27
C GLU A 195 11.63 -12.18 15.33
N ALA A 196 11.56 -12.76 16.53
CA ALA A 196 11.59 -14.20 16.72
C ALA A 196 10.40 -14.91 16.04
N TYR A 197 9.22 -14.30 16.04
CA TYR A 197 8.05 -14.82 15.33
C TYR A 197 8.28 -14.84 13.81
N PHE A 198 8.77 -13.76 13.21
CA PHE A 198 8.98 -13.73 11.76
C PHE A 198 10.09 -14.70 11.32
N HIS A 199 11.17 -14.85 12.10
CA HIS A 199 12.17 -15.90 11.86
C HIS A 199 11.56 -17.30 11.91
N HIS A 200 10.67 -17.57 12.88
CA HIS A 200 9.98 -18.86 12.94
C HIS A 200 9.19 -19.14 11.66
N GLU A 201 8.34 -18.20 11.24
CA GLU A 201 7.49 -18.36 10.05
C GLU A 201 8.29 -18.42 8.75
N LEU A 202 9.42 -17.69 8.63
CA LEU A 202 10.35 -17.83 7.50
C LEU A 202 10.97 -19.23 7.46
N GLY A 203 11.23 -19.82 8.62
CA GLY A 203 11.65 -21.21 8.76
C GLY A 203 10.58 -22.19 8.28
N ILE A 204 9.32 -21.99 8.67
CA ILE A 204 8.19 -22.82 8.20
C ILE A 204 8.02 -22.71 6.68
N LEU A 205 8.04 -21.49 6.14
CA LEU A 205 8.00 -21.27 4.69
C LEU A 205 9.14 -22.01 3.96
N ALA A 206 10.37 -21.93 4.50
CA ALA A 206 11.51 -22.63 3.93
C ALA A 206 11.37 -24.16 3.99
N LEU A 207 10.80 -24.72 5.06
CA LEU A 207 10.47 -26.16 5.15
C LEU A 207 9.48 -26.57 4.07
N LEU A 208 8.40 -25.81 3.90
CA LEU A 208 7.38 -26.08 2.88
C LEU A 208 7.96 -25.99 1.46
N GLY A 209 8.96 -25.13 1.25
CA GLY A 209 9.73 -25.02 0.01
C GLY A 209 10.89 -26.00 -0.14
N GLY A 210 11.12 -26.93 0.81
CA GLY A 210 12.20 -27.92 0.76
C GLY A 210 13.63 -27.36 1.00
N GLN A 211 13.75 -26.12 1.48
CA GLN A 211 15.03 -25.44 1.71
C GLN A 211 15.53 -25.70 3.15
N LEU A 212 15.98 -26.94 3.43
CA LEU A 212 16.27 -27.40 4.79
C LEU A 212 17.36 -26.59 5.51
N ASP A 213 18.42 -26.18 4.82
CA ASP A 213 19.50 -25.38 5.43
C ASP A 213 19.01 -23.98 5.83
N ARG A 214 18.22 -23.36 4.96
CA ARG A 214 17.58 -22.07 5.26
C ARG A 214 16.59 -22.20 6.40
N ALA A 215 15.75 -23.23 6.39
CA ALA A 215 14.81 -23.51 7.47
C ALA A 215 15.52 -23.65 8.81
N ARG A 216 16.64 -24.39 8.86
CA ARG A 216 17.43 -24.52 10.08
C ARG A 216 17.95 -23.17 10.57
N ALA A 217 18.57 -22.38 9.70
CA ALA A 217 19.12 -21.08 10.07
C ALA A 217 18.06 -20.13 10.65
N GLU A 218 16.88 -20.06 10.02
CA GLU A 218 15.77 -19.22 10.48
C GLU A 218 15.21 -19.70 11.83
N LEU A 219 15.05 -21.02 12.01
CA LEU A 219 14.53 -21.59 13.27
C LEU A 219 15.53 -21.45 14.42
N GLU A 220 16.83 -21.59 14.16
CA GLU A 220 17.88 -21.34 15.16
C GLU A 220 17.92 -19.86 15.57
N ALA A 221 17.79 -18.94 14.61
CA ALA A 221 17.67 -17.50 14.89
C ALA A 221 16.45 -17.19 15.77
N SER A 222 15.28 -17.77 15.44
CA SER A 222 14.06 -17.64 16.25
C SER A 222 14.25 -18.12 17.69
N ILE A 223 14.92 -19.25 17.89
CA ILE A 223 15.21 -19.79 19.23
C ILE A 223 16.21 -18.91 19.98
N GLY A 224 17.24 -18.38 19.32
CA GLY A 224 18.25 -17.52 19.93
C GLY A 224 17.74 -16.17 20.43
N LEU A 225 16.60 -15.71 19.91
CA LEU A 225 15.92 -14.48 20.32
C LEU A 225 14.92 -14.67 21.48
N ARG A 226 14.61 -15.91 21.87
CA ARG A 226 13.70 -16.24 22.99
C ARG A 226 14.47 -16.48 24.29
#